data_AF-A0A955H9G6-F1
#
_entry.id   AF-A0A955H9G6-F1
#
_cell.length_a   1.000
_cell.length_b   1.000
_cell.length_c   1.000
_cell.angle_alpha   90.00
_cell.angle_beta   90.00
_cell.angle_gamma   90.00
#
_symmetry.space_group_name_H-M   'P 1'
#
loop_
_entity.id
_entity.type
_entity.pdbx_description
1 polymer ?
#
loop_
_entity_poly.entity_id
_entity_poly.type
_entity_poly.pdbx_seq_one_letter_code
_entity_poly.pdbx_strand_id
1 'polypeptide(L)'
;MAHLASLQLSTLLCLFLLSAGAGANAVWQNGLEQLIQRCTPYYETFLAAGRSEDLAPHLLMAIAARESACEADAVSAEAADTGEHAYGLMQILP
;
A
#
# COMPACT_ATOMS: atom_id res chain seq x y z
N MET A 1 25.29 -2.64 -1.51
CA MET A 1 24.69 -2.09 -0.27
C MET A 1 23.15 -1.99 -0.32
N ALA A 2 22.46 -2.57 -1.32
CA ALA A 2 20.99 -2.49 -1.45
C ALA A 2 20.21 -3.59 -0.68
N HIS A 3 20.87 -4.67 -0.25
CA HIS A 3 20.19 -5.78 0.42
C HIS A 3 19.83 -5.53 1.89
N LEU A 4 20.51 -4.59 2.58
CA LEU A 4 20.20 -4.30 3.99
C LEU A 4 18.91 -3.49 4.17
N ALA A 5 18.59 -2.57 3.24
CA ALA A 5 17.39 -1.73 3.34
C ALA A 5 16.09 -2.53 3.12
N SER A 6 16.12 -3.55 2.24
CA SER A 6 14.98 -4.43 1.96
C SER A 6 14.61 -5.32 3.15
N LEU A 7 15.60 -5.80 3.91
CA LEU A 7 15.38 -6.60 5.12
C LEU A 7 14.77 -5.78 6.26
N GLN A 8 15.13 -4.51 6.40
CA GLN A 8 14.59 -3.68 7.49
C GLN A 8 13.12 -3.31 7.26
N LEU A 9 12.71 -3.06 6.01
CA LEU A 9 11.33 -2.68 5.70
C LEU A 9 10.35 -3.84 5.91
N SER A 10 10.73 -5.05 5.48
CA SER A 10 9.94 -6.27 5.67
C SER A 10 9.79 -6.63 7.15
N THR A 11 10.84 -6.42 7.95
CA THR A 11 10.80 -6.69 9.40
C THR A 11 9.90 -5.68 10.14
N LEU A 12 9.96 -4.39 9.79
CA LEU A 12 9.13 -3.35 10.40
C LEU A 12 7.64 -3.49 10.04
N LEU A 13 7.34 -3.86 8.78
CA LEU A 13 5.96 -4.14 8.34
C LEU A 13 5.39 -5.37 9.07
N CYS A 14 6.17 -6.45 9.16
CA CYS A 14 5.78 -7.64 9.92
C CYS A 14 5.53 -7.35 11.41
N LEU A 15 6.36 -6.53 12.06
CA LEU A 15 6.20 -6.19 13.48
C LEU A 15 4.98 -5.29 13.74
N PHE A 16 4.71 -4.31 12.88
CA PHE A 16 3.50 -3.49 12.97
C PHE A 16 2.25 -4.37 12.89
N LEU A 17 2.27 -5.36 12.02
CA LEU A 17 1.13 -6.21 11.76
C LEU A 17 0.98 -7.39 12.74
N LEU A 18 2.07 -7.90 13.34
CA LEU A 18 2.03 -8.94 14.39
C LEU A 18 1.29 -8.48 15.66
N SER A 19 1.18 -7.17 15.88
CA SER A 19 0.39 -6.60 16.97
C SER A 19 -1.12 -6.80 16.78
N ALA A 20 -1.57 -7.14 15.56
CA ALA A 20 -2.95 -7.45 15.22
C ALA A 20 -3.21 -8.98 15.21
N GLY A 21 -3.25 -9.60 16.39
CA GLY A 21 -3.98 -10.86 16.61
C GLY A 21 -3.29 -12.16 16.18
N ALA A 22 -2.69 -12.86 17.15
CA ALA A 22 -2.21 -14.23 17.02
C ALA A 22 -3.39 -15.23 16.88
N GLY A 23 -3.81 -15.51 15.65
CA GLY A 23 -4.85 -16.52 15.37
C GLY A 23 -5.15 -16.78 13.88
N ALA A 24 -4.77 -15.86 12.98
CA ALA A 24 -5.09 -15.91 11.55
C ALA A 24 -3.88 -16.27 10.65
N ASN A 25 -2.86 -16.97 11.18
CA ASN A 25 -1.51 -16.92 10.64
C ASN A 25 -1.39 -17.22 9.13
N ALA A 26 -2.01 -18.29 8.59
CA ALA A 26 -1.85 -18.63 7.17
C ALA A 26 -2.69 -17.76 6.21
N VAL A 27 -3.95 -17.47 6.56
CA VAL A 27 -4.83 -16.63 5.72
C VAL A 27 -4.32 -15.19 5.69
N TRP A 28 -3.86 -14.71 6.84
CA TRP A 28 -3.30 -13.39 7.00
C TRP A 28 -1.93 -13.25 6.31
N GLN A 29 -1.06 -14.26 6.41
CA GLN A 29 0.21 -14.30 5.66
C GLN A 29 -0.02 -14.34 4.16
N ASN A 30 -0.94 -15.18 3.67
CA ASN A 30 -1.30 -15.23 2.25
C ASN A 30 -1.83 -13.88 1.74
N GLY A 31 -2.66 -13.21 2.54
CA GLY A 31 -3.17 -11.86 2.22
C GLY A 31 -2.06 -10.81 2.18
N LEU A 32 -1.08 -10.90 3.10
CA LEU A 32 0.06 -9.99 3.13
C LEU A 32 1.01 -10.22 1.95
N GLU A 33 1.31 -11.47 1.59
CA GLU A 33 2.14 -11.79 0.44
C GLU A 33 1.54 -11.28 -0.85
N GLN A 34 0.23 -11.45 -1.04
CA GLN A 34 -0.51 -10.92 -2.20
C GLN A 34 -0.46 -9.38 -2.24
N LEU A 35 -0.63 -8.72 -1.09
CA LEU A 35 -0.53 -7.26 -0.99
C LEU A 35 0.87 -6.77 -1.37
N ILE A 36 1.92 -7.40 -0.85
CA ILE A 36 3.32 -7.05 -1.17
C ILE A 36 3.57 -7.24 -2.67
N GLN A 37 3.13 -8.37 -3.25
CA GLN A 37 3.28 -8.64 -4.67
C GLN A 37 2.59 -7.59 -5.54
N ARG A 38 1.40 -7.12 -5.14
CA ARG A 38 0.64 -6.09 -5.87
C ARG A 38 1.23 -4.69 -5.71
N CYS A 39 1.79 -4.35 -4.55
CA CYS A 39 2.38 -3.02 -4.32
C CYS A 39 3.80 -2.87 -4.87
N THR A 40 4.57 -3.97 -4.99
CA THR A 40 5.98 -3.95 -5.41
C THR A 40 6.23 -3.24 -6.75
N PRO A 41 5.42 -3.45 -7.82
CA PRO A 41 5.62 -2.78 -9.11
C PRO A 41 5.61 -1.26 -9.05
N TYR A 42 4.94 -0.67 -8.04
CA TYR A 42 4.78 0.78 -7.90
C TYR A 42 5.83 1.42 -6.98
N TYR A 43 6.77 0.65 -6.43
CA TYR A 43 7.75 1.16 -5.47
C TYR A 43 8.59 2.33 -6.00
N GLU A 44 9.09 2.23 -7.25
CA GLU A 44 9.84 3.32 -7.88
C GLU A 44 8.98 4.57 -8.11
N THR A 45 7.69 4.39 -8.39
CA THR A 45 6.73 5.49 -8.52
C THR A 45 6.54 6.20 -7.17
N PHE A 46 6.35 5.45 -6.08
CA PHE A 46 6.25 6.02 -4.74
C PHE A 46 7.56 6.68 -4.28
N LEU A 47 8.72 6.13 -4.67
CA LEU A 47 10.03 6.76 -4.43
C LEU A 47 10.15 8.10 -5.15
N ALA A 48 9.72 8.17 -6.41
CA ALA A 48 9.78 9.39 -7.20
C ALA A 48 8.82 10.46 -6.63
N ALA A 49 7.57 10.09 -6.37
CA ALA A 49 6.56 10.99 -5.79
C ALA A 49 6.93 11.44 -4.36
N GLY A 50 7.45 10.54 -3.53
CA GLY A 50 7.91 10.90 -2.19
C GLY A 50 9.04 11.94 -2.23
N ARG A 51 9.97 11.84 -3.18
CA ARG A 51 11.02 12.85 -3.35
C ARG A 51 10.50 14.19 -3.88
N SER A 52 9.48 14.20 -4.74
CA SER A 52 8.95 15.46 -5.27
C SER A 52 8.16 16.23 -4.21
N GLU A 53 7.42 15.52 -3.36
CA GLU A 53 6.52 16.10 -2.37
C GLU A 53 7.10 16.18 -0.95
N ASP A 54 8.39 15.86 -0.76
CA ASP A 54 9.02 15.73 0.57
C ASP A 54 8.24 14.80 1.52
N LEU A 55 7.74 13.69 0.96
CA LEU A 55 6.98 12.67 1.67
C LEU A 55 7.77 11.36 1.75
N ALA A 56 7.60 10.66 2.86
CA ALA A 56 8.20 9.35 3.00
C ALA A 56 7.54 8.35 2.02
N PRO A 57 8.31 7.69 1.13
CA PRO A 57 7.75 6.80 0.10
C PRO A 57 6.89 5.65 0.66
N HIS A 58 7.24 5.17 1.86
CA HIS A 58 6.48 4.13 2.55
C HIS A 58 5.08 4.60 3.00
N LEU A 59 4.89 5.90 3.22
CA LEU A 59 3.58 6.47 3.54
C LEU A 59 2.66 6.41 2.31
N LEU A 60 3.18 6.78 1.14
CA LEU A 60 2.43 6.70 -0.12
C LEU A 60 2.04 5.25 -0.44
N MET A 61 2.97 4.31 -0.24
CA MET A 61 2.69 2.88 -0.40
C MET A 61 1.64 2.39 0.61
N ALA A 62 1.69 2.85 1.87
CA ALA A 62 0.70 2.48 2.88
C ALA A 62 -0.70 3.00 2.55
N ILE A 63 -0.80 4.23 2.02
CA ILE A 63 -2.07 4.79 1.53
C ILE A 63 -2.58 3.95 0.35
N ALA A 64 -1.75 3.67 -0.65
CA ALA A 64 -2.18 2.87 -1.79
C ALA A 64 -2.62 1.45 -1.41
N ALA A 65 -1.92 0.82 -0.48
CA ALA A 65 -2.28 -0.48 0.07
C ALA A 65 -3.60 -0.44 0.86
N ARG A 66 -3.90 0.67 1.54
CA ARG A 66 -5.14 0.86 2.28
C ARG A 66 -6.34 1.14 1.38
N GLU A 67 -6.16 2.02 0.40
CA GLU A 67 -7.26 2.55 -0.40
C GLU A 67 -7.70 1.59 -1.51
N SER A 68 -6.75 0.98 -2.24
CA SER A 68 -7.07 0.07 -3.34
C SER A 68 -6.42 -1.31 -3.24
N ALA A 69 -5.70 -1.58 -2.15
CA ALA A 69 -4.79 -2.72 -2.04
C ALA A 69 -3.75 -2.75 -3.19
N CYS A 70 -3.32 -1.56 -3.63
CA CYS A 70 -2.44 -1.35 -4.77
C CYS A 70 -3.02 -1.85 -6.10
N GLU A 71 -4.34 -1.80 -6.26
CA GLU A 71 -4.98 -1.95 -7.58
C GLU A 71 -4.91 -0.64 -8.36
N ALA A 72 -4.35 -0.68 -9.56
CA ALA A 72 -4.19 0.53 -10.37
C ALA A 72 -5.45 0.93 -11.14
N ASP A 73 -6.35 -0.03 -11.41
CA ASP A 73 -7.62 0.20 -12.08
C ASP A 73 -8.82 0.28 -11.11
N ALA A 74 -8.55 0.36 -9.79
CA ALA A 74 -9.60 0.47 -8.80
C ALA A 74 -10.47 1.71 -9.00
N VAL A 75 -11.78 1.50 -8.88
CA VAL A 75 -12.81 2.52 -8.92
C VAL A 75 -13.66 2.38 -7.66
N SER A 76 -13.83 3.47 -6.91
CA SER A 76 -14.71 3.46 -5.74
C SER A 76 -16.16 3.28 -6.15
N ALA A 77 -17.00 2.94 -5.17
CA ALA A 77 -18.43 3.22 -5.29
C ALA A 77 -18.65 4.72 -5.51
N GLU A 78 -19.75 5.07 -6.19
CA GLU A 78 -20.16 6.46 -6.38
C GLU A 78 -20.39 7.13 -5.02
N ALA A 79 -19.77 8.30 -4.81
CA ALA A 79 -19.98 9.09 -3.61
C ALA A 79 -21.41 9.65 -3.59
N ALA A 80 -22.15 9.43 -2.50
CA ALA A 80 -23.58 9.76 -2.43
C ALA A 80 -23.88 11.26 -2.49
N ASP A 81 -22.89 12.10 -2.18
CA ASP A 81 -22.98 13.56 -2.09
C ASP A 81 -22.54 14.27 -3.38
N THR A 82 -21.52 13.75 -4.07
CA THR A 82 -20.99 14.38 -5.31
C THR A 82 -21.40 13.64 -6.58
N GLY A 83 -21.79 12.36 -6.50
CA GLY A 83 -22.00 11.51 -7.66
C GLY A 83 -20.71 11.12 -8.39
N GLU A 84 -19.56 11.34 -7.76
CA GLU A 84 -18.24 11.09 -8.35
C GLU A 84 -17.65 9.76 -7.88
N HIS A 85 -16.72 9.24 -8.68
CA HIS A 85 -15.91 8.09 -8.33
C HIS A 85 -14.47 8.52 -8.06
N ALA A 86 -13.85 7.84 -7.10
CA ALA A 86 -12.43 7.93 -6.85
C ALA A 86 -11.68 6.84 -7.62
N TYR A 87 -10.47 7.14 -8.08
CA TYR A 87 -9.75 6.29 -9.02
C TYR A 87 -8.33 5.93 -8.59
N GLY A 88 -7.92 4.74 -9.01
CA GLY A 88 -6.54 4.26 -9.00
C GLY A 88 -5.99 3.94 -7.63
N LEU A 89 -4.65 3.91 -7.55
CA LEU A 89 -3.91 3.42 -6.38
C LEU A 89 -4.30 4.12 -5.08
N MET A 90 -4.53 5.42 -5.12
CA MET A 90 -4.79 6.24 -3.92
C MET A 90 -6.24 6.72 -3.83
N GLN A 91 -7.15 6.21 -4.68
CA GLN A 91 -8.55 6.62 -4.72
C GLN A 91 -8.71 8.16 -4.73
N ILE A 92 -8.16 8.79 -5.76
CA ILE A 92 -8.21 10.26 -5.92
C ILE A 92 -9.49 10.62 -6.70
N LEU A 93 -10.22 11.65 -6.23
CA LEU A 93 -11.34 12.25 -6.94
C LEU A 93 -10.84 13.19 -8.06
N PRO A 94 -11.51 13.23 -9.22
CA PRO A 94 -11.11 14.06 -10.37
C PRO A 94 -11.27 15.57 -10.14
#